data_AF-A0A9Q3I1W5-F1
#
_entry.id   AF-A0A9Q3I1W5-F1
#
_cell.length_a   1.000
_cell.length_b   1.000
_cell.length_c   1.000
_cell.angle_alpha   90.00
_cell.angle_beta   90.00
_cell.angle_gamma   90.00
#
_symmetry.space_group_name_H-M   'P 1'
#
loop_
_entity.id
_entity.type
_entity.pdbx_description
1 polymer ?
#
loop_
_entity_poly.entity_id
_entity_poly.type
_entity_poly.pdbx_seq_one_letter_code
_entity_poly.pdbx_strand_id
1 'polypeptide(L)'
;MSIHASTNQTPAIIEKGWNPKLSHNSLRNNLVELYPTAASFKGILDKARKHSVRFTEDSFSYSKDKWDKTHATPEFNVGDLVLLSTTNFNNIKG
;
A
#
# COMPACT_ATOMS: atom_id res chain seq x y z
N MET A 1 -19.74 -24.56 -4.68
CA MET A 1 -19.91 -23.80 -3.43
C MET A 1 -21.25 -23.09 -3.51
N SER A 2 -22.04 -23.08 -2.43
CA SER A 2 -23.31 -22.34 -2.41
C SER A 2 -23.03 -20.84 -2.44
N ILE A 3 -23.62 -20.15 -3.42
CA ILE A 3 -23.50 -18.69 -3.61
C ILE A 3 -24.88 -18.13 -3.29
N HIS A 4 -24.93 -17.07 -2.49
CA HIS A 4 -26.19 -16.43 -2.14
C HIS A 4 -26.77 -15.72 -3.36
N ALA A 5 -28.02 -16.05 -3.74
CA ALA A 5 -28.60 -15.70 -5.03
C ALA A 5 -28.77 -14.19 -5.27
N SER A 6 -28.93 -13.38 -4.22
CA SER A 6 -29.10 -11.92 -4.34
C SER A 6 -27.80 -11.13 -4.16
N THR A 7 -26.81 -11.68 -3.46
CA THR A 7 -25.54 -10.96 -3.18
C THR A 7 -24.38 -11.49 -4.00
N ASN A 8 -24.53 -12.62 -4.71
CA ASN A 8 -23.48 -13.28 -5.49
C ASN A 8 -22.18 -13.55 -4.70
N GLN A 9 -22.27 -13.56 -3.37
CA GLN A 9 -21.15 -13.82 -2.47
C GLN A 9 -21.37 -15.14 -1.74
N THR A 10 -20.28 -15.78 -1.34
CA THR A 10 -20.36 -16.97 -0.49
C THR A 10 -20.67 -16.54 0.95
N PRO A 11 -21.40 -17.37 1.73
CA PRO A 11 -21.70 -17.06 3.13
C PRO A 11 -20.47 -16.69 3.97
N ALA A 12 -19.32 -17.33 3.72
CA ALA A 12 -18.07 -17.03 4.41
C ALA A 12 -17.56 -15.59 4.17
N ILE A 13 -17.78 -15.02 2.99
CA ILE A 13 -17.41 -13.64 2.69
C ILE A 13 -18.34 -12.66 3.42
N ILE A 14 -19.64 -12.98 3.45
CA ILE A 14 -20.66 -12.14 4.09
C ILE A 14 -20.47 -12.13 5.62
N GLU A 15 -20.21 -13.28 6.23
CA GLU A 15 -20.11 -13.40 7.69
C GLU A 15 -18.74 -12.98 8.25
N LYS A 16 -17.66 -13.30 7.53
CA LYS A 16 -16.28 -13.20 8.06
C LYS A 16 -15.38 -12.29 7.26
N GLY A 17 -15.85 -11.73 6.15
CA GLY A 17 -15.04 -10.91 5.24
C GLY A 17 -13.94 -11.66 4.49
N TRP A 18 -13.78 -12.97 4.73
CA TRP A 18 -12.71 -13.78 4.15
C TRP A 18 -13.19 -15.21 3.87
N ASN A 19 -12.84 -15.74 2.69
CA ASN A 19 -13.13 -17.12 2.33
C ASN A 19 -11.85 -17.97 2.35
N PRO A 20 -11.70 -18.91 3.30
CA PRO A 20 -10.51 -19.78 3.37
C PRO A 20 -10.44 -20.81 2.23
N LYS A 21 -11.55 -21.01 1.49
CA LYS A 21 -11.63 -21.89 0.31
C LYS A 21 -11.72 -21.09 -0.98
N LEU A 22 -11.00 -19.98 -1.09
CA LEU A 22 -10.81 -19.32 -2.38
C LEU A 22 -10.18 -20.33 -3.34
N SER A 23 -10.84 -20.59 -4.47
CA SER A 23 -10.22 -21.40 -5.52
C SER A 23 -8.95 -20.69 -5.96
N HIS A 24 -7.89 -21.45 -6.24
CA HIS A 24 -6.62 -20.90 -6.76
C HIS A 24 -6.85 -20.00 -7.99
N ASN A 25 -7.92 -20.26 -8.76
CA ASN A 25 -8.36 -19.43 -9.89
C ASN A 25 -8.90 -18.05 -9.47
N SER A 26 -9.50 -17.91 -8.29
CA SER A 26 -9.97 -16.61 -7.80
C SER A 26 -8.85 -15.61 -7.56
N LEU A 27 -7.64 -16.08 -7.20
CA LEU A 27 -6.43 -15.26 -7.11
C LEU A 27 -5.88 -14.90 -8.50
N ARG A 28 -6.19 -15.71 -9.52
CA ARG A 28 -5.77 -15.51 -10.91
C ARG A 28 -6.66 -14.60 -11.74
N ASN A 29 -7.87 -14.29 -11.29
CA ASN A 29 -8.82 -13.47 -12.05
C ASN A 29 -8.27 -12.06 -12.41
N ASN A 30 -7.35 -11.51 -11.61
CA ASN A 30 -6.68 -10.24 -11.90
C ASN A 30 -5.22 -10.41 -12.34
N LEU A 31 -4.72 -11.63 -12.39
CA LEU A 31 -3.39 -11.92 -12.92
C LEU A 31 -3.50 -11.89 -14.44
N VAL A 32 -2.62 -11.12 -15.07
CA VAL A 32 -2.56 -11.13 -16.52
C VAL A 32 -2.02 -12.50 -16.94
N GLU A 33 -2.85 -13.35 -17.55
CA GLU A 33 -2.39 -14.56 -18.23
C GLU A 33 -1.60 -14.19 -19.49
N LEU A 34 -0.38 -13.69 -19.28
CA LEU A 34 0.63 -13.56 -20.30
C LEU A 34 1.45 -14.84 -20.25
N TYR A 35 1.13 -15.80 -21.13
CA TYR A 35 2.09 -16.85 -21.44
C TYR A 35 3.33 -16.16 -22.02
N PRO A 36 4.52 -16.28 -21.40
CA PRO A 36 5.72 -15.61 -21.85
C PRO A 36 6.16 -16.22 -23.17
N THR A 37 5.65 -15.65 -24.25
CA THR A 37 6.07 -15.90 -25.63
C THR A 37 6.72 -14.62 -26.14
N ALA A 38 7.62 -14.73 -27.12
CA ALA A 38 8.29 -13.56 -27.69
C ALA A 38 7.31 -12.47 -28.17
N ALA A 39 6.13 -12.88 -28.66
CA ALA A 39 5.06 -11.98 -29.08
C ALA A 39 4.36 -11.23 -27.93
N SER A 40 4.28 -11.85 -26.74
CA SER A 40 3.60 -11.26 -25.57
C SER A 40 4.53 -10.40 -24.70
N PHE A 41 5.85 -10.56 -24.83
CA PHE A 41 6.88 -9.86 -24.05
C PHE A 41 6.68 -8.34 -23.99
N LYS A 42 6.39 -7.71 -25.13
CA LYS A 42 6.11 -6.27 -25.21
C LYS A 42 4.93 -5.87 -24.32
N GLY A 43 3.85 -6.64 -24.36
CA GLY A 43 2.66 -6.40 -23.52
C GLY A 43 2.95 -6.58 -22.03
N ILE A 44 3.83 -7.52 -21.66
CA ILE A 44 4.30 -7.69 -20.28
C ILE A 44 5.08 -6.45 -19.83
N LEU A 45 6.04 -6.01 -20.65
CA LEU A 45 6.90 -4.88 -20.35
C LEU A 45 6.11 -3.57 -20.21
N ASP A 46 5.15 -3.32 -21.11
CA ASP A 46 4.31 -2.14 -21.04
C ASP A 46 3.41 -2.13 -19.80
N LYS A 47 2.88 -3.28 -19.39
CA LYS A 47 2.09 -3.39 -18.15
C LYS A 47 2.96 -3.23 -16.90
N ALA A 48 4.14 -3.84 -16.87
CA ALA A 48 5.10 -3.70 -15.79
C ALA A 48 5.52 -2.23 -15.62
N ARG A 49 5.81 -1.53 -16.73
CA ARG A 49 6.15 -0.10 -16.73
C ARG A 49 5.01 0.77 -16.22
N LYS A 50 3.77 0.51 -16.64
CA LYS A 50 2.60 1.24 -16.12
C LYS A 50 2.42 1.02 -14.61
N HIS A 51 2.61 -0.22 -14.16
CA HIS A 51 2.49 -0.56 -12.75
C HIS A 51 3.61 0.08 -11.90
N SER A 52 4.85 0.11 -12.39
CA SER A 52 5.97 0.72 -11.67
C SER A 52 5.80 2.24 -11.49
N VAL A 53 5.29 2.92 -12.52
CA VAL A 53 4.97 4.36 -12.44
C VAL A 53 3.92 4.60 -11.36
N ARG A 54 2.80 3.88 -11.43
CA ARG A 54 1.72 4.00 -10.44
C ARG A 54 2.20 3.69 -9.02
N PHE A 55 2.99 2.63 -8.84
CA PHE A 55 3.50 2.26 -7.51
C PHE A 55 4.38 3.34 -6.90
N THR A 56 5.19 4.03 -7.72
CA THR A 56 6.03 5.13 -7.27
C THR A 56 5.18 6.31 -6.81
N GLU A 57 4.14 6.65 -7.56
CA GLU A 57 3.22 7.74 -7.25
C GLU A 57 2.36 7.44 -6.01
N ASP A 58 1.86 6.21 -5.90
CA ASP A 58 1.13 5.72 -4.71
C ASP A 58 2.03 5.75 -3.46
N SER A 59 3.31 5.37 -3.58
CA SER A 59 4.26 5.41 -2.46
C SER A 59 4.60 6.83 -2.01
N PHE A 60 4.78 7.74 -2.97
CA PHE A 60 5.05 9.15 -2.69
C PHE A 60 3.85 9.82 -2.02
N SER A 61 2.65 9.63 -2.57
CA SER A 61 1.41 10.19 -2.02
C SER A 61 1.13 9.67 -0.61
N TYR A 62 1.30 8.36 -0.37
CA TYR A 62 1.17 7.78 0.98
C TYR A 62 2.15 8.39 1.98
N SER A 63 3.42 8.54 1.58
CA SER A 63 4.46 9.11 2.45
C SER A 63 4.16 10.57 2.80
N LYS A 64 3.69 11.35 1.82
CA LYS A 64 3.26 12.73 2.01
C LYS A 64 2.07 12.84 2.96
N ASP A 65 1.00 12.09 2.70
CA ASP A 65 -0.20 12.09 3.55
C ASP A 65 0.10 11.66 4.99
N LYS A 66 0.97 10.66 5.16
CA LYS A 66 1.46 10.25 6.49
C LYS A 66 2.24 11.39 7.16
N TRP A 67 3.13 12.05 6.44
CA TRP A 67 3.88 13.18 6.96
C TRP A 67 2.94 14.31 7.38
N ASP A 68 2.06 14.77 6.50
CA ASP A 68 1.14 15.88 6.76
C ASP A 68 0.23 15.58 7.98
N LYS A 69 -0.18 14.32 8.17
CA LYS A 69 -0.98 13.90 9.34
C LYS A 69 -0.20 13.83 10.65
N THR A 70 1.08 13.50 10.59
CA THR A 70 1.89 13.22 11.80
C THR A 70 2.79 14.39 12.18
N HIS A 71 3.13 15.27 11.24
CA HIS A 71 3.88 16.48 11.49
C HIS A 71 2.94 17.59 11.99
N ALA A 72 2.73 17.61 13.30
CA ALA A 72 2.39 18.83 13.99
C ALA A 72 3.70 19.63 14.15
N THR A 73 3.86 20.71 13.38
CA THR A 73 4.96 21.65 13.66
C THR A 73 4.56 22.39 14.94
N PRO A 74 5.31 22.24 16.04
CA PRO A 74 5.00 22.99 17.25
C PRO A 74 5.20 24.48 16.99
N GLU A 75 4.19 25.28 17.32
CA GLU A 75 4.28 26.73 17.26
C GLU A 75 4.92 27.22 18.56
N PHE A 76 6.04 27.93 18.45
CA PHE A 76 6.75 28.49 19.60
C PHE A 76 6.63 30.00 19.60
N ASN A 77 6.21 30.58 20.72
CA ASN A 77 6.18 32.02 20.91
C ASN A 77 7.37 32.51 21.76
N VAL A 78 7.74 33.77 21.57
CA VAL A 78 8.81 34.40 22.37
C VAL A 78 8.37 34.46 23.83
N GLY A 79 9.07 33.74 24.70
CA GLY A 79 8.75 33.62 26.12
C GLY A 79 8.30 32.22 26.55
N ASP A 80 8.06 31.30 25.62
CA ASP A 80 7.68 29.92 25.94
C ASP A 80 8.87 29.13 26.52
N LEU A 81 8.60 28.41 27.61
CA LEU A 81 9.55 27.48 28.21
C LEU A 81 9.55 26.17 27.41
N VAL A 82 10.63 25.93 26.66
CA VAL A 82 10.80 24.72 25.86
C VAL A 82 11.85 23.79 26.47
N LEU A 83 11.61 22.48 26.38
CA LEU A 83 12.50 21.46 26.91
C LEU A 83 13.38 20.90 25.80
N LEU A 84 14.68 21.18 25.86
CA LEU A 84 15.67 20.75 24.88
C LEU A 84 16.21 19.37 25.27
N SER A 85 15.89 18.34 24.48
CA SER A 85 16.50 17.02 24.67
C SER A 85 17.95 17.02 24.17
N THR A 86 18.90 16.87 25.09
CA THR A 86 20.34 16.80 24.78
C THR A 86 20.82 15.41 24.37
N THR A 87 19.93 14.42 24.28
CA THR A 87 20.27 13.01 24.05
C THR A 87 21.09 12.76 22.78
N ASN A 88 20.94 13.59 21.74
CA ASN A 88 21.69 13.49 20.48
C ASN A 88 22.98 14.35 20.41
N PHE A 89 23.29 15.14 21.43
CA PHE A 89 24.50 15.99 21.46
C PHE A 89 25.71 15.33 22.13
N ASN A 90 25.56 14.10 22.62
CA ASN A 90 26.64 13.40 23.33
C ASN A 90 27.74 12.82 22.41
N ASN A 91 27.63 12.94 21.08
CA ASN A 91 28.61 12.35 20.14
C ASN A 91 29.36 13.37 19.27
N ILE A 92 29.74 14.53 19.85
CA ILE A 92 30.62 15.52 19.21
C ILE A 92 31.98 15.59 19.93
N LYS A 93 32.40 14.50 20.58
CA LYS A 93 33.78 14.33 21.09
C LYS A 93 34.31 12.97 20.66
N GLY A 94 35.16 12.97 19.63
CA GLY A 94 35.88 11.82 19.10
C GLY A 94 36.34 12.06 17.68
#